data_AF-A0A0B6YK60-F1
#
_entry.id   AF-A0A0B6YK60-F1
#
_cell.length_a   1.000
_cell.length_b   1.000
_cell.length_c   1.000
_cell.angle_alpha   90.00
_cell.angle_beta   90.00
_cell.angle_gamma   90.00
#
_symmetry.space_group_name_H-M   'P 1'
#
loop_
_entity.id
_entity.type
_entity.pdbx_description
1 polymer ?
#
loop_
_entity_poly.entity_id
_entity_poly.type
_entity_poly.pdbx_seq_one_letter_code
_entity_poly.pdbx_strand_id
1 'polypeptide(L)'
;SAFARSCILSKVSSTDDKSLTSQRLKAFGQVLSVGSNHSNAVKGLGSAVVGLLPSTVRNAVDKWNNSGGNEFPSMGAWRNAFASDAIPSESYIDAIHSAHMVTLSGQSPFCINASLRHVLHSLVRFGSDLVVWCPGGASITDLGNVMFPLIYDVTTEYLGEIVIFLKAKFLDRQEEEKFEEKAYRHAIQACDKIIVAFSDTESGLDEKILYECIKFMESHLEKSAARKAFKA
;
A
#
# COMPACT_ATOMS: atom_id res chain seq x y z
N SER A 1 -3.97 3.45 -2.14
CA SER A 1 -3.27 2.23 -2.58
C SER A 1 -3.73 1.72 -3.95
N ALA A 2 -5.04 1.64 -4.26
CA ALA A 2 -5.53 1.15 -5.56
C ALA A 2 -4.90 1.81 -6.80
N PHE A 3 -4.72 3.13 -6.77
CA PHE A 3 -4.05 3.86 -7.85
C PHE A 3 -2.58 3.43 -8.04
N ALA A 4 -1.84 3.21 -6.95
CA ALA A 4 -0.46 2.71 -7.01
C ALA A 4 -0.39 1.31 -7.66
N ARG A 5 -1.33 0.42 -7.32
CA ARG A 5 -1.46 -0.89 -8.00
C ARG A 5 -1.65 -0.72 -9.51
N SER A 6 -2.56 0.16 -9.93
CA SER A 6 -2.78 0.44 -11.35
C SER A 6 -1.52 0.97 -12.05
N CYS A 7 -0.76 1.88 -11.44
CA CYS A 7 0.49 2.40 -12.01
C CYS A 7 1.58 1.34 -12.17
N ILE A 8 1.67 0.41 -11.23
CA ILE A 8 2.64 -0.70 -11.29
C ILE A 8 2.23 -1.67 -12.38
N LEU A 9 0.96 -2.08 -12.38
CA LEU A 9 0.44 -3.07 -13.33
C LEU A 9 0.37 -2.54 -14.77
N SER A 10 0.15 -1.23 -14.98
CA SER A 10 0.19 -0.62 -16.31
C SER A 10 1.60 -0.66 -16.92
N LYS A 11 2.65 -0.59 -16.08
CA LYS A 11 4.03 -0.78 -16.54
C LYS A 11 4.30 -2.22 -16.90
N VAL A 12 3.78 -3.17 -16.11
CA VAL A 12 3.88 -4.60 -16.44
C VAL A 12 3.18 -4.89 -17.78
N SER A 13 2.01 -4.31 -18.04
CA SER A 13 1.31 -4.51 -19.32
C SER A 13 1.95 -3.80 -20.52
N SER A 14 2.87 -2.86 -20.30
CA SER A 14 3.57 -2.17 -21.40
C SER A 14 4.73 -2.96 -22.00
N THR A 15 5.11 -4.09 -21.39
CA THR A 15 5.94 -5.09 -22.08
C THR A 15 5.07 -5.75 -23.14
N ASP A 16 5.55 -5.94 -24.38
CA ASP A 16 4.82 -6.52 -25.54
C ASP A 16 4.29 -7.97 -25.34
N ASP A 17 4.17 -8.41 -24.11
CA ASP A 17 3.61 -9.68 -23.69
C ASP A 17 2.08 -9.66 -23.82
N LYS A 18 1.62 -10.15 -24.98
CA LYS A 18 0.19 -10.37 -25.30
C LYS A 18 -0.52 -11.31 -24.33
N SER A 19 0.20 -12.00 -23.44
CA SER A 19 -0.39 -12.85 -22.42
C SER A 19 -0.97 -12.05 -21.23
N LEU A 20 -0.67 -10.75 -21.08
CA LEU A 20 -1.18 -9.91 -19.99
C LEU A 20 -2.52 -9.25 -20.33
N THR A 21 -3.60 -10.01 -20.16
CA THR A 21 -4.98 -9.51 -20.37
C THR A 21 -5.43 -8.57 -19.24
N SER A 22 -6.48 -7.77 -19.50
CA SER A 22 -7.09 -6.90 -18.46
C SER A 22 -7.57 -7.70 -17.23
N GLN A 23 -8.06 -8.91 -17.44
CA GLN A 23 -8.51 -9.81 -16.35
C GLN A 23 -7.35 -10.27 -15.49
N ARG A 24 -6.22 -10.64 -16.08
CA ARG A 24 -4.98 -10.99 -15.36
C ARG A 24 -4.48 -9.84 -14.50
N LEU A 25 -4.45 -8.62 -15.06
CA LEU A 25 -4.03 -7.43 -14.29
C LEU A 25 -4.99 -7.16 -13.13
N LYS A 26 -6.30 -7.33 -13.31
CA LYS A 26 -7.27 -7.21 -12.20
C LYS A 26 -7.04 -8.27 -11.13
N ALA A 27 -6.79 -9.52 -11.53
CA ALA A 27 -6.51 -10.62 -10.62
C ALA A 27 -5.22 -10.37 -9.81
N PHE A 28 -4.13 -9.99 -10.47
CA PHE A 28 -2.89 -9.61 -9.80
C PHE A 28 -3.10 -8.42 -8.86
N GLY A 29 -3.81 -7.39 -9.32
CA GLY A 29 -4.14 -6.23 -8.49
C GLY A 29 -4.96 -6.58 -7.25
N GLN A 30 -5.80 -7.61 -7.33
CA GLN A 30 -6.53 -8.12 -6.17
C GLN A 30 -5.58 -8.82 -5.18
N VAL A 31 -4.65 -9.65 -5.66
CA VAL A 31 -3.62 -10.30 -4.83
C VAL A 31 -2.74 -9.25 -4.13
N LEU A 32 -2.29 -8.22 -4.87
CA LEU A 32 -1.46 -7.13 -4.31
C LEU A 32 -2.17 -6.38 -3.17
N SER A 33 -3.50 -6.30 -3.18
CA SER A 33 -4.29 -5.58 -2.16
C SER A 33 -4.26 -6.21 -0.75
N VAL A 34 -3.76 -7.44 -0.65
CA VAL A 34 -3.55 -8.19 0.61
C VAL A 34 -2.15 -8.76 0.73
N GLY A 35 -1.22 -8.26 -0.09
CA GLY A 35 0.14 -8.79 -0.19
C GLY A 35 1.11 -8.30 0.88
N SER A 36 0.71 -7.39 1.77
CA SER A 36 1.63 -6.78 2.74
C SER A 36 2.00 -7.72 3.90
N ASN A 37 3.21 -7.54 4.44
CA ASN A 37 3.72 -8.30 5.59
C ASN A 37 3.66 -7.53 6.93
N HIS A 38 3.10 -6.32 6.92
CA HIS A 38 3.12 -5.40 8.06
C HIS A 38 2.09 -5.75 9.16
N SER A 39 0.93 -6.27 8.78
CA SER A 39 -0.10 -6.65 9.76
C SER A 39 0.06 -8.10 10.22
N ASN A 40 0.24 -8.30 11.53
CA ASN A 40 0.31 -9.63 12.16
C ASN A 40 -0.90 -10.53 11.83
N ALA A 41 -2.08 -9.94 11.64
CA ALA A 41 -3.30 -10.68 11.28
C ALA A 41 -3.19 -11.38 9.92
N VAL A 42 -2.35 -10.89 9.00
CA VAL A 42 -2.30 -11.34 7.58
C VAL A 42 -0.90 -11.66 7.09
N LYS A 43 0.15 -11.49 7.91
CA LYS A 43 1.56 -11.58 7.52
C LYS A 43 1.92 -12.90 6.81
N GLY A 44 1.27 -14.01 7.20
CA GLY A 44 1.46 -15.31 6.54
C GLY A 44 0.83 -15.39 5.14
N LEU A 45 -0.29 -14.69 4.91
CA LEU A 45 -0.99 -14.68 3.63
C LEU A 45 -0.20 -13.86 2.60
N GLY A 46 0.20 -12.64 2.94
CA GLY A 46 0.79 -11.68 2.00
C GLY A 46 2.02 -12.23 1.27
N SER A 47 3.01 -12.70 2.03
CA SER A 47 4.21 -13.35 1.49
C SER A 47 3.91 -14.58 0.64
N ALA A 48 2.95 -15.42 1.07
CA ALA A 48 2.59 -16.64 0.35
C ALA A 48 1.96 -16.33 -1.02
N VAL A 49 0.99 -15.41 -1.07
CA VAL A 49 0.28 -15.09 -2.32
C VAL A 49 1.11 -14.22 -3.27
N VAL A 50 1.87 -13.26 -2.75
CA VAL A 50 2.74 -12.42 -3.58
C VAL A 50 3.87 -13.23 -4.20
N GLY A 51 4.44 -14.19 -3.45
CA GLY A 51 5.51 -15.07 -3.94
C GLY A 51 5.11 -15.93 -5.15
N LEU A 52 3.82 -16.18 -5.32
CA LEU A 52 3.24 -16.96 -6.41
C LEU A 52 2.86 -16.12 -7.65
N LEU A 53 2.96 -14.80 -7.58
CA LEU A 53 2.70 -13.94 -8.73
C LEU A 53 3.81 -14.10 -9.80
N PRO A 54 3.51 -13.80 -11.09
CA PRO A 54 4.51 -13.76 -12.14
C PRO A 54 5.71 -12.89 -11.75
N SER A 55 6.91 -13.32 -12.13
CA SER A 55 8.16 -12.62 -11.79
C SER A 55 8.17 -11.17 -12.29
N THR A 56 7.55 -10.89 -13.43
CA THR A 56 7.38 -9.54 -13.97
C THR A 56 6.60 -8.62 -13.01
N VAL A 57 5.52 -9.12 -12.40
CA VAL A 57 4.73 -8.39 -11.40
C VAL A 57 5.52 -8.22 -10.12
N ARG A 58 6.13 -9.29 -9.59
CA ARG A 58 6.94 -9.24 -8.37
C ARG A 58 8.09 -8.24 -8.49
N ASN A 59 8.87 -8.33 -9.56
CA ASN A 59 9.99 -7.41 -9.81
C ASN A 59 9.52 -5.95 -9.93
N ALA A 60 8.34 -5.71 -10.52
CA ALA A 60 7.79 -4.35 -10.62
C ALA A 60 7.37 -3.79 -9.25
N VAL A 61 6.78 -4.62 -8.39
CA VAL A 61 6.43 -4.27 -6.99
C VAL A 61 7.68 -4.05 -6.16
N ASP A 62 8.68 -4.93 -6.28
CA ASP A 62 9.95 -4.81 -5.57
C ASP A 62 10.68 -3.54 -5.98
N LYS A 63 10.79 -3.27 -7.29
CA LYS A 63 11.37 -2.02 -7.81
C LYS A 63 10.60 -0.79 -7.31
N TRP A 64 9.27 -0.87 -7.25
CA TRP A 64 8.44 0.20 -6.74
C TRP A 64 8.71 0.47 -5.25
N ASN A 65 8.76 -0.56 -4.42
CA ASN A 65 8.98 -0.40 -2.97
C ASN A 65 10.42 0.04 -2.66
N ASN A 66 11.38 -0.36 -3.48
CA ASN A 66 12.81 -0.08 -3.29
C ASN A 66 13.35 1.08 -4.13
N SER A 67 12.53 1.78 -4.92
CA SER A 67 13.04 2.98 -5.62
C SER A 67 13.45 4.02 -4.56
N GLY A 68 14.62 4.64 -4.71
CA GLY A 68 15.09 5.65 -3.75
C GLY A 68 14.14 6.85 -3.68
N GLY A 69 14.21 7.62 -2.58
CA GLY A 69 13.49 8.89 -2.42
C GLY A 69 14.36 10.12 -2.71
N ASN A 70 15.49 9.93 -3.41
CA ASN A 70 16.51 10.95 -3.57
C ASN A 70 16.14 12.02 -4.60
N GLU A 71 15.07 11.82 -5.38
CA GLU A 71 14.63 12.85 -6.33
C GLU A 71 13.97 14.04 -5.64
N PHE A 72 13.55 13.90 -4.38
CA PHE A 72 12.87 14.93 -3.61
C PHE A 72 13.75 15.41 -2.44
N PRO A 73 13.74 16.73 -2.14
CA PRO A 73 14.28 17.25 -0.90
C PRO A 73 13.72 16.52 0.33
N SER A 74 14.56 16.28 1.34
CA SER A 74 14.12 15.59 2.56
C SER A 74 12.98 16.35 3.27
N MET A 75 12.10 15.60 3.94
CA MET A 75 10.99 16.20 4.69
C MET A 75 11.53 17.13 5.78
N GLY A 76 11.12 18.40 5.74
CA GLY A 76 11.59 19.43 6.67
C GLY A 76 12.93 20.06 6.29
N ALA A 77 13.47 19.80 5.09
CA ALA A 77 14.73 20.40 4.61
C ALA A 77 14.72 21.93 4.65
N TRP A 78 13.55 22.59 4.63
CA TRP A 78 13.42 24.04 4.81
C TRP A 78 14.05 24.55 6.12
N ARG A 79 14.14 23.72 7.16
CA ARG A 79 14.78 24.10 8.44
C ARG A 79 16.30 24.02 8.40
N ASN A 80 16.88 23.37 7.39
CA ASN A 80 18.30 23.02 7.37
C ASN A 80 18.93 23.42 6.03
N ALA A 81 18.57 22.72 4.95
CA ALA A 81 19.19 22.86 3.63
C ALA A 81 18.89 24.21 2.96
N PHE A 82 17.76 24.83 3.31
CA PHE A 82 17.33 26.13 2.78
C PHE A 82 17.36 27.23 3.85
N ALA A 83 17.95 26.97 5.02
CA ALA A 83 17.87 27.88 6.18
C ALA A 83 18.52 29.26 5.93
N SER A 84 19.43 29.35 4.95
CA SER A 84 20.11 30.59 4.54
C SER A 84 19.31 31.42 3.53
N ASP A 85 18.21 30.90 3.00
CA ASP A 85 17.45 31.57 1.96
C ASP A 85 16.54 32.65 2.55
N ALA A 86 16.16 33.64 1.75
CA ALA A 86 15.32 34.75 2.20
C ALA A 86 13.98 34.26 2.78
N ILE A 87 13.37 33.26 2.13
CA ILE A 87 12.17 32.57 2.59
C ILE A 87 12.40 31.06 2.44
N PRO A 88 12.96 30.37 3.46
CA PRO A 88 13.35 28.95 3.37
C PRO A 88 12.23 28.00 2.93
N SER A 89 10.99 28.29 3.32
CA SER A 89 9.83 27.49 2.93
C SER A 89 9.48 27.64 1.45
N GLU A 90 9.69 28.81 0.86
CA GLU A 90 9.41 29.06 -0.56
C GLU A 90 10.42 28.30 -1.42
N SER A 91 11.72 28.41 -1.12
CA SER A 91 12.76 27.63 -1.79
C SER A 91 12.53 26.12 -1.69
N TYR A 92 12.08 25.65 -0.52
CA TYR A 92 11.75 24.24 -0.33
C TYR A 92 10.55 23.80 -1.19
N ILE A 93 9.48 24.61 -1.26
CA ILE A 93 8.31 24.34 -2.12
C ILE A 93 8.73 24.34 -3.59
N ASP A 94 9.54 25.30 -4.02
CA ASP A 94 10.04 25.38 -5.39
C ASP A 94 10.91 24.17 -5.77
N ALA A 95 11.76 23.71 -4.86
CA ALA A 95 12.57 22.50 -5.05
C ALA A 95 11.70 21.24 -5.18
N ILE A 96 10.65 21.12 -4.35
CA ILE A 96 9.68 20.01 -4.44
C ILE A 96 8.90 20.06 -5.75
N HIS A 97 8.45 21.24 -6.17
CA HIS A 97 7.75 21.45 -7.43
C HIS A 97 8.64 21.08 -8.63
N SER A 98 9.89 21.55 -8.64
CA SER A 98 10.89 21.21 -9.65
C SER A 98 11.16 19.69 -9.70
N ALA A 99 11.30 19.04 -8.55
CA ALA A 99 11.46 17.58 -8.47
C ALA A 99 10.25 16.83 -9.06
N HIS A 100 9.03 17.27 -8.78
CA HIS A 100 7.83 16.72 -9.41
C HIS A 100 7.86 16.87 -10.93
N MET A 101 8.19 18.06 -11.43
CA MET A 101 8.30 18.30 -12.87
C MET A 101 9.35 17.41 -13.54
N VAL A 102 10.55 17.35 -12.98
CA VAL A 102 11.66 16.53 -13.50
C VAL A 102 11.31 15.05 -13.49
N THR A 103 10.75 14.53 -12.39
CA THR A 103 10.41 13.11 -12.29
C THR A 103 9.27 12.71 -13.23
N LEU A 104 8.35 13.63 -13.51
CA LEU A 104 7.26 13.41 -14.47
C LEU A 104 7.77 13.46 -15.91
N SER A 105 8.47 14.53 -16.30
CA SER A 105 8.86 14.79 -17.70
C SER A 105 10.19 14.15 -18.11
N GLY A 106 11.00 13.71 -17.16
CA GLY A 106 12.32 13.12 -17.42
C GLY A 106 12.28 11.67 -17.93
N GLN A 107 11.09 11.06 -18.02
CA GLN A 107 10.90 9.70 -18.53
C GLN A 107 10.02 9.74 -19.78
N SER A 108 10.38 8.97 -20.80
CA SER A 108 9.53 8.68 -21.96
C SER A 108 9.24 7.18 -22.00
N PRO A 109 7.99 6.74 -21.81
CA PRO A 109 6.78 7.55 -21.58
C PRO A 109 6.75 8.21 -20.19
N PHE A 110 5.92 9.25 -20.04
CA PHE A 110 5.70 9.96 -18.77
C PHE A 110 5.42 8.99 -17.62
N CYS A 111 6.02 9.25 -16.46
CA CYS A 111 5.87 8.37 -15.29
C CYS A 111 5.59 9.14 -14.00
N ILE A 112 4.44 8.85 -13.39
CA ILE A 112 4.01 9.49 -12.13
C ILE A 112 4.55 8.79 -10.88
N ASN A 113 5.36 7.73 -11.01
CA ASN A 113 5.65 6.83 -9.87
C ASN A 113 6.38 7.52 -8.72
N ALA A 114 7.48 8.23 -9.01
CA ALA A 114 8.26 8.91 -7.97
C ALA A 114 7.41 10.00 -7.28
N SER A 115 6.68 10.77 -8.09
CA SER A 115 5.73 11.78 -7.61
C SER A 115 4.65 11.19 -6.70
N LEU A 116 4.02 10.08 -7.11
CA LEU A 116 2.98 9.41 -6.33
C LEU A 116 3.53 8.88 -5.00
N ARG A 117 4.73 8.28 -5.01
CA ARG A 117 5.39 7.80 -3.78
C ARG A 117 5.71 8.95 -2.83
N HIS A 118 6.25 10.04 -3.35
CA HIS A 118 6.52 11.24 -2.56
C HIS A 118 5.23 11.78 -1.91
N VAL A 119 4.14 11.92 -2.67
CA VAL A 119 2.84 12.38 -2.13
C VAL A 119 2.32 11.43 -1.05
N LEU A 120 2.36 10.12 -1.28
CA LEU A 120 1.90 9.13 -0.27
C LEU A 120 2.74 9.19 1.01
N HIS A 121 4.07 9.28 0.88
CA HIS A 121 4.96 9.42 2.03
C HIS A 121 4.70 10.73 2.80
N SER A 122 4.55 11.84 2.08
CA SER A 122 4.22 13.15 2.66
C SER A 122 2.87 13.15 3.38
N LEU A 123 1.86 12.47 2.84
CA LEU A 123 0.55 12.31 3.49
C LEU A 123 0.62 11.47 4.77
N VAL A 124 1.37 10.35 4.76
CA VAL A 124 1.59 9.55 5.97
C VAL A 124 2.33 10.37 7.03
N ARG A 125 3.37 11.11 6.64
CA ARG A 125 4.12 11.97 7.55
C ARG A 125 3.26 13.11 8.10
N PHE A 126 2.42 13.72 7.28
CA PHE A 126 1.45 14.72 7.72
C PHE A 126 0.45 14.14 8.71
N GLY A 127 -0.03 12.92 8.49
CA GLY A 127 -0.84 12.17 9.45
C GLY A 127 -0.16 12.05 10.82
N SER A 128 1.17 11.83 10.85
CA SER A 128 1.93 11.83 12.11
C SER A 128 1.93 13.17 12.83
N ASP A 129 1.97 14.28 12.09
CA ASP A 129 1.94 15.62 12.69
C ASP A 129 0.52 15.95 13.19
N LEU A 130 -0.52 15.55 12.44
CA LEU A 130 -1.91 15.71 12.86
C LEU A 130 -2.23 15.02 14.18
N VAL A 131 -1.70 13.81 14.42
CA VAL A 131 -1.89 13.12 15.71
C VAL A 131 -1.33 13.94 16.87
N VAL A 132 -0.24 14.67 16.66
CA VAL A 132 0.40 15.53 17.67
C VAL A 132 -0.35 16.86 17.81
N TRP A 133 -0.76 17.46 16.70
CA TRP A 133 -1.42 18.78 16.70
C TRP A 133 -2.89 18.72 17.12
N CYS A 134 -3.55 17.58 16.94
CA CYS A 134 -4.98 17.39 17.19
C CYS A 134 -5.26 16.13 18.04
N PRO A 135 -4.84 16.10 19.32
CA PRO A 135 -5.09 14.95 20.18
C PRO A 135 -6.60 14.79 20.45
N GLY A 136 -7.12 13.57 20.30
CA GLY A 136 -8.50 13.22 20.63
C GLY A 136 -9.60 13.76 19.70
N GLY A 137 -9.24 14.36 18.56
CA GLY A 137 -10.22 14.83 17.57
C GLY A 137 -10.82 13.71 16.72
N ALA A 138 -12.02 13.92 16.16
CA ALA A 138 -12.65 13.01 15.20
C ALA A 138 -11.73 12.65 14.00
N SER A 139 -10.76 13.53 13.71
CA SER A 139 -9.69 13.34 12.73
C SER A 139 -8.83 12.09 12.95
N ILE A 140 -8.75 11.56 14.18
CA ILE A 140 -7.96 10.36 14.49
C ILE A 140 -8.62 9.08 13.95
N THR A 141 -9.94 8.95 14.12
CA THR A 141 -10.69 7.81 13.58
C THR A 141 -10.66 7.81 12.05
N ASP A 142 -10.78 8.99 11.43
CA ASP A 142 -10.65 9.16 9.98
C ASP A 142 -9.24 8.84 9.49
N LEU A 143 -8.21 9.24 10.24
CA LEU A 143 -6.82 8.89 9.94
C LEU A 143 -6.62 7.37 9.93
N GLY A 144 -7.19 6.66 10.92
CA GLY A 144 -7.16 5.20 10.95
C GLY A 144 -7.78 4.57 9.70
N ASN A 145 -8.88 5.12 9.19
CA ASN A 145 -9.51 4.66 7.96
C ASN A 145 -8.67 4.92 6.71
N VAL A 146 -8.00 6.08 6.63
CA VAL A 146 -7.09 6.43 5.52
C VAL A 146 -5.82 5.58 5.55
N MET A 147 -5.29 5.30 6.73
CA MET A 147 -4.07 4.51 6.93
C MET A 147 -4.28 3.02 6.73
N PHE A 148 -5.47 2.50 7.05
CA PHE A 148 -5.81 1.08 6.93
C PHE A 148 -5.37 0.45 5.60
N PRO A 149 -5.80 0.93 4.41
CA PRO A 149 -5.43 0.32 3.14
C PRO A 149 -3.93 0.41 2.81
N LEU A 150 -3.14 1.22 3.52
CA LEU A 150 -1.69 1.30 3.34
C LEU A 150 -0.94 0.18 4.08
N ILE A 151 -1.57 -0.43 5.09
CA ILE A 151 -0.98 -1.54 5.88
C ILE A 151 -1.10 -2.88 5.16
N TYR A 152 -2.13 -3.06 4.33
CA TYR A 152 -2.47 -4.37 3.75
C TYR A 152 -2.03 -4.51 2.29
N ASP A 153 -1.80 -3.40 1.61
CA ASP A 153 -1.41 -3.39 0.20
C ASP A 153 0.11 -3.42 0.06
N VAL A 154 0.63 -4.41 -0.67
CA VAL A 154 2.08 -4.56 -0.88
C VAL A 154 2.68 -3.38 -1.67
N THR A 155 1.87 -2.62 -2.40
CA THR A 155 2.33 -1.41 -3.12
C THR A 155 2.56 -0.23 -2.19
N THR A 156 2.33 -0.39 -0.89
CA THR A 156 2.64 0.61 0.13
C THR A 156 3.55 0.05 1.21
N GLU A 157 4.25 -1.07 0.94
CA GLU A 157 5.14 -1.74 1.90
C GLU A 157 6.23 -0.78 2.43
N TYR A 158 6.75 0.11 1.58
CA TYR A 158 7.75 1.12 1.95
C TYR A 158 7.25 2.17 2.97
N LEU A 159 5.94 2.26 3.20
CA LEU A 159 5.34 3.15 4.21
C LEU A 159 5.04 2.40 5.52
N GLY A 160 5.06 1.08 5.51
CA GLY A 160 4.41 0.30 6.55
C GLY A 160 5.01 0.48 7.94
N GLU A 161 6.32 0.68 8.08
CA GLU A 161 6.94 0.97 9.38
C GLU A 161 6.38 2.27 9.99
N ILE A 162 6.27 3.33 9.18
CA ILE A 162 5.71 4.62 9.62
C ILE A 162 4.23 4.42 9.97
N VAL A 163 3.47 3.72 9.13
CA VAL A 163 2.03 3.52 9.36
C VAL A 163 1.77 2.67 10.61
N ILE A 164 2.54 1.60 10.85
CA ILE A 164 2.46 0.79 12.09
C ILE A 164 2.82 1.64 13.31
N PHE A 165 3.89 2.43 13.22
CA PHE A 165 4.28 3.32 14.31
C PHE A 165 3.17 4.33 14.65
N LEU A 166 2.51 4.88 13.63
CA LEU A 166 1.37 5.78 13.84
C LEU A 166 0.17 5.06 14.43
N LYS A 167 -0.16 3.85 13.96
CA LYS A 167 -1.23 3.02 14.52
C LYS A 167 -1.14 2.96 16.05
N ALA A 168 0.06 2.73 16.59
CA ALA A 168 0.30 2.63 18.03
C ALA A 168 0.07 3.95 18.80
N LYS A 169 0.04 5.10 18.12
CA LYS A 169 -0.16 6.43 18.73
C LYS A 169 -1.61 6.87 18.76
N PHE A 170 -2.45 6.32 17.89
CA PHE A 170 -3.80 6.84 17.68
C PHE A 170 -4.92 5.84 17.95
N LEU A 171 -4.62 4.55 18.13
CA LEU A 171 -5.61 3.57 18.56
C LEU A 171 -5.51 3.32 20.06
N ASP A 172 -6.64 3.44 20.75
CA ASP A 172 -6.79 2.86 22.08
C ASP A 172 -6.99 1.32 22.03
N ARG A 173 -7.11 0.69 23.21
CA ARG A 173 -7.29 -0.77 23.31
C ARG A 173 -8.58 -1.28 22.65
N GLN A 174 -9.68 -0.54 22.75
CA GLN A 174 -10.96 -0.93 22.14
C GLN A 174 -10.93 -0.74 20.62
N GLU A 175 -10.26 0.31 20.15
CA GLU A 175 -10.05 0.57 18.74
C GLU A 175 -9.10 -0.45 18.11
N GLU A 176 -8.11 -0.95 18.86
CA GLU A 176 -7.21 -2.01 18.38
C GLU A 176 -7.96 -3.32 18.08
N GLU A 177 -8.88 -3.74 18.95
CA GLU A 177 -9.71 -4.93 18.70
C GLU A 177 -10.59 -4.76 17.45
N LYS A 178 -11.20 -3.58 17.27
CA LYS A 178 -11.99 -3.26 16.06
C LYS A 178 -11.12 -3.20 14.81
N PHE A 179 -9.90 -2.68 14.93
CA PHE A 179 -8.94 -2.61 13.85
C PHE A 179 -8.48 -4.01 13.42
N GLU A 180 -8.24 -4.91 14.37
CA GLU A 180 -7.92 -6.31 14.09
C GLU A 180 -9.10 -7.05 13.44
N GLU A 181 -10.33 -6.84 13.91
CA GLU A 181 -11.53 -7.38 13.23
C GLU A 181 -11.62 -6.87 11.79
N LYS A 182 -11.43 -5.56 11.58
CA LYS A 182 -11.42 -4.93 10.25
C LYS A 182 -10.31 -5.52 9.37
N ALA A 183 -9.15 -5.81 9.94
CA ALA A 183 -8.04 -6.46 9.25
C ALA A 183 -8.41 -7.84 8.71
N TYR A 184 -8.98 -8.71 9.57
CA TYR A 184 -9.44 -10.03 9.14
C TYR A 184 -10.55 -9.92 8.10
N ARG A 185 -11.50 -8.99 8.28
CA ARG A 185 -12.58 -8.76 7.32
C ARG A 185 -12.04 -8.39 5.93
N HIS A 186 -11.10 -7.46 5.87
CA HIS A 186 -10.45 -7.07 4.61
C HIS A 186 -9.75 -8.25 3.94
N ALA A 187 -9.01 -9.05 4.72
CA ALA A 187 -8.30 -10.22 4.21
C ALA A 187 -9.26 -11.30 3.69
N ILE A 188 -10.30 -11.63 4.46
CA ILE A 188 -11.32 -12.61 4.08
C ILE A 188 -12.06 -12.16 2.82
N GLN A 189 -12.51 -10.91 2.76
CA GLN A 189 -13.18 -10.36 1.58
C GLN A 189 -12.27 -10.36 0.35
N ALA A 190 -10.98 -10.13 0.53
CA ALA A 190 -10.03 -10.20 -0.57
C ALA A 190 -9.81 -11.64 -1.05
N CYS A 191 -9.65 -12.60 -0.13
CA CYS A 191 -9.56 -14.03 -0.41
C CYS A 191 -10.81 -14.55 -1.14
N ASP A 192 -11.99 -14.24 -0.61
CA ASP A 192 -13.29 -14.57 -1.23
C ASP A 192 -13.36 -14.03 -2.66
N LYS A 193 -13.02 -12.76 -2.85
CA LYS A 193 -13.00 -12.15 -4.18
C LYS A 193 -11.97 -12.79 -5.11
N ILE A 194 -10.81 -13.23 -4.61
CA ILE A 194 -9.82 -13.98 -5.40
C ILE A 194 -10.43 -15.31 -5.87
N ILE A 195 -11.09 -16.03 -4.97
CA ILE A 195 -11.67 -17.35 -5.26
C ILE A 195 -12.88 -17.23 -6.20
N VAL A 196 -13.80 -16.33 -5.91
CA VAL A 196 -15.07 -16.19 -6.63
C VAL A 196 -14.87 -15.54 -8.00
N ALA A 197 -14.04 -14.50 -8.09
CA ALA A 197 -13.93 -13.70 -9.32
C ALA A 197 -12.72 -14.06 -10.20
N PHE A 198 -11.75 -14.84 -9.70
CA PHE A 198 -10.48 -15.08 -10.38
C PHE A 198 -9.99 -16.54 -10.29
N SER A 199 -10.87 -17.51 -10.05
CA SER A 199 -10.52 -18.94 -10.06
C SER A 199 -10.45 -19.56 -11.46
N ASP A 200 -10.94 -18.87 -12.48
CA ASP A 200 -10.86 -19.31 -13.86
C ASP A 200 -9.43 -19.20 -14.43
N THR A 201 -9.17 -19.91 -15.53
CA THR A 201 -7.85 -19.95 -16.18
C THR A 201 -7.48 -18.65 -16.89
N GLU A 202 -8.45 -17.78 -17.22
CA GLU A 202 -8.22 -16.50 -17.85
C GLU A 202 -7.62 -15.48 -16.86
N SER A 203 -7.83 -15.67 -15.56
CA SER A 203 -7.23 -14.88 -14.48
C SER A 203 -5.71 -14.96 -14.42
N GLY A 204 -5.13 -16.04 -14.94
CA GLY A 204 -3.68 -16.30 -14.91
C GLY A 204 -3.07 -16.40 -13.52
N LEU A 205 -3.88 -16.59 -12.47
CA LEU A 205 -3.38 -16.88 -11.12
C LEU A 205 -2.89 -18.33 -11.01
N ASP A 206 -1.81 -18.53 -10.28
CA ASP A 206 -1.39 -19.88 -9.87
C ASP A 206 -2.45 -20.44 -8.89
N GLU A 207 -2.91 -21.67 -9.11
CA GLU A 207 -3.92 -22.33 -8.26
C GLU A 207 -3.50 -22.37 -6.78
N LYS A 208 -2.19 -22.38 -6.50
CA LYS A 208 -1.65 -22.27 -5.13
C LYS A 208 -2.06 -20.97 -4.44
N ILE A 209 -2.33 -19.90 -5.18
CA ILE A 209 -2.86 -18.65 -4.60
C ILE A 209 -4.26 -18.90 -4.03
N LEU A 210 -5.12 -19.63 -4.75
CA LEU A 210 -6.45 -20.01 -4.26
C LEU A 210 -6.33 -20.89 -3.02
N TYR A 211 -5.42 -21.87 -3.05
CA TYR A 211 -5.13 -22.73 -1.91
C TYR A 211 -4.68 -21.93 -0.68
N GLU A 212 -3.75 -20.98 -0.82
CA GLU A 212 -3.31 -20.14 0.31
C GLU A 212 -4.43 -19.21 0.82
N CYS A 213 -5.34 -18.75 -0.05
CA CYS A 213 -6.53 -18.00 0.36
C CYS A 213 -7.48 -18.86 1.22
N ILE A 214 -7.77 -20.09 0.79
CA ILE A 214 -8.62 -21.04 1.53
C ILE A 214 -7.96 -21.41 2.86
N LYS A 215 -6.70 -21.81 2.82
CA LYS A 215 -5.91 -22.17 4.00
C LYS A 215 -5.83 -21.02 5.01
N PHE A 216 -5.69 -19.78 4.56
CA PHE A 216 -5.76 -18.61 5.44
C PHE A 216 -7.13 -18.52 6.12
N MET A 217 -8.22 -18.60 5.36
CA MET A 217 -9.58 -18.53 5.91
C MET A 217 -9.83 -19.65 6.93
N GLU A 218 -9.51 -20.90 6.60
CA GLU A 218 -9.70 -22.07 7.47
C GLU A 218 -8.87 -21.99 8.76
N SER A 219 -7.58 -21.65 8.65
CA SER A 219 -6.68 -21.57 9.81
C SER A 219 -7.01 -20.46 10.79
N HIS A 220 -7.87 -19.51 10.41
CA HIS A 220 -8.25 -18.37 11.24
C HIS A 220 -9.68 -18.47 11.78
N LEU A 221 -10.45 -19.51 11.43
CA LEU A 221 -11.84 -19.71 11.88
C LEU A 221 -12.01 -19.75 13.40
N GLU A 222 -10.98 -20.13 14.17
CA GLU A 222 -11.08 -20.20 15.64
C GLU A 222 -10.78 -18.86 16.33
N LYS A 223 -10.13 -17.90 15.64
CA LYS A 223 -9.78 -16.61 16.23
C LYS A 223 -11.02 -15.75 16.42
N SER A 224 -11.19 -15.16 17.61
CA SER A 224 -12.38 -14.36 17.95
C SER A 224 -12.65 -13.23 16.95
N ALA A 225 -11.63 -12.43 16.62
CA ALA A 225 -11.74 -11.34 15.66
C ALA A 225 -12.10 -11.83 14.24
N ALA A 226 -11.46 -12.92 13.78
CA ALA A 226 -11.79 -13.51 12.48
C ALA A 226 -13.21 -14.09 12.42
N ARG A 227 -13.68 -14.76 13.48
CA ARG A 227 -15.08 -15.24 13.59
C ARG A 227 -16.09 -14.11 13.47
N LYS A 228 -15.82 -12.98 14.11
CA LYS A 228 -16.68 -11.79 13.97
C LYS A 228 -16.67 -11.29 12.53
N ALA A 229 -15.49 -11.23 11.90
CA ALA A 229 -15.34 -10.84 10.51
C ALA A 229 -16.07 -11.76 9.51
N PHE A 230 -16.12 -13.08 9.75
CA PHE A 230 -16.88 -14.03 8.91
C PHE A 230 -18.40 -13.89 9.04
N LYS A 231 -18.91 -13.38 10.16
CA LYS A 231 -20.35 -13.30 10.46
C LYS A 231 -21.01 -12.01 9.94
N ALA A 232 -20.23 -11.08 9.43
CA ALA A 232 -20.63 -9.69 9.24
C ALA A 232 -20.46 -9.22 7.80
#